data_AF-A0A7R9HHZ7-F1
#
_entry.id   AF-A0A7R9HHZ7-F1
#
_cell.length_a   1.000
_cell.length_b   1.000
_cell.length_c   1.000
_cell.angle_alpha   90.00
_cell.angle_beta   90.00
_cell.angle_gamma   90.00
#
_symmetry.space_group_name_H-M   'P 1'
#
loop_
_entity.id
_entity.type
_entity.pdbx_description
1 polymer ?
#
loop_
_entity_poly.entity_id
_entity_poly.type
_entity_poly.pdbx_seq_one_letter_code
_entity_poly.pdbx_strand_id
1 'polypeptide(L)' 'MKIMGLPNWLHWTAWFVNNFLMLLVSVALMVVMLKVPWYSGTDVTVFTHSNWLLIFIFLMLYAVAMICFCFMITSFFSK' A
#
# COMPACT_ATOMS: atom_id res chain seq x y z
N MET A 1 7.59 -20.82 13.65
CA MET A 1 6.47 -21.65 13.16
C MET A 1 6.87 -23.01 12.55
N LYS A 2 8.15 -23.39 12.48
CA LYS A 2 8.55 -24.73 12.01
C LYS A 2 7.98 -25.90 12.85
N ILE A 3 7.52 -25.64 14.08
CA ILE A 3 7.06 -26.66 15.04
C ILE A 3 5.66 -27.20 14.71
N MET A 4 4.84 -26.48 13.91
CA MET A 4 3.50 -26.92 13.50
C MET A 4 3.46 -27.54 12.08
N GLY A 5 4.60 -27.71 11.43
CA GLY A 5 4.68 -28.29 10.07
C GLY A 5 4.19 -27.39 8.93
N LEU A 6 3.84 -26.12 9.19
CA LEU A 6 3.39 -25.21 8.13
C LEU A 6 4.55 -24.77 7.23
N PRO A 7 4.32 -24.69 5.90
CA PRO A 7 5.34 -24.24 4.95
C PRO A 7 5.65 -22.75 5.14
N ASN A 8 6.93 -22.39 5.06
CA ASN A 8 7.42 -21.03 5.30
C ASN A 8 6.83 -19.99 4.33
N TRP A 9 6.52 -20.40 3.10
CA TRP A 9 5.87 -19.53 2.11
C TRP A 9 4.50 -19.04 2.56
N LEU A 10 3.72 -19.88 3.26
CA LEU A 10 2.41 -19.48 3.76
C LEU A 10 2.54 -18.37 4.81
N HIS A 11 3.55 -18.45 5.68
CA HIS A 11 3.79 -17.39 6.65
C HIS A 11 4.14 -16.07 5.95
N TRP A 12 4.97 -16.13 4.92
CA TRP A 12 5.32 -14.97 4.10
C TRP A 12 4.09 -14.36 3.41
N THR A 13 3.23 -15.19 2.81
CA THR A 13 1.99 -14.71 2.17
C THR A 13 1.00 -14.11 3.17
N ALA A 14 0.85 -14.70 4.36
CA ALA A 14 -0.01 -14.16 5.40
C ALA A 14 0.47 -12.78 5.85
N TRP A 15 1.78 -12.63 6.04
CA TRP A 15 2.39 -11.35 6.38
C TRP A 15 2.24 -10.32 5.26
N PHE A 16 2.41 -10.73 4.00
CA PHE A 16 2.18 -9.87 2.84
C PHE A 16 0.73 -9.36 2.78
N VAL A 17 -0.25 -10.26 2.88
CA VAL A 17 -1.67 -9.91 2.79
C VAL A 17 -2.09 -8.97 3.94
N ASN A 18 -1.62 -9.23 5.16
CA ASN A 18 -1.96 -8.40 6.31
C ASN A 18 -1.42 -6.96 6.16
N ASN A 19 -0.16 -6.80 5.74
CA ASN A 19 0.42 -5.47 5.48
C ASN A 19 -0.23 -4.79 4.29
N PHE A 20 -0.55 -5.55 3.25
CA PHE A 20 -1.23 -5.02 2.07
C PHE A 20 -2.59 -4.43 2.40
N LEU A 21 -3.40 -5.13 3.22
CA LEU A 21 -4.70 -4.62 3.66
C LEU A 21 -4.57 -3.32 4.48
N MET A 22 -3.58 -3.26 5.39
CA MET A 22 -3.32 -2.05 6.18
C MET A 22 -2.90 -0.87 5.30
N LEU A 23 -2.04 -1.11 4.30
CA LEU A 23 -1.61 -0.09 3.36
C LEU A 23 -2.70 0.33 2.37
N LEU A 24 -3.63 -0.56 2.03
CA LEU A 24 -4.75 -0.26 1.15
C LEU A 24 -5.67 0.81 1.75
N VAL A 25 -5.93 0.74 3.06
CA VAL A 25 -6.68 1.79 3.79
C VAL A 25 -5.95 3.12 3.73
N SER A 26 -4.63 3.13 3.95
CA SER A 26 -3.80 4.34 3.86
C SER A 26 -3.79 4.93 2.45
N VAL A 27 -3.69 4.09 1.42
CA VAL A 27 -3.75 4.51 0.01
C VAL A 27 -5.10 5.14 -0.29
N ALA A 28 -6.21 4.51 0.10
CA ALA A 28 -7.55 5.05 -0.08
C ALA A 28 -7.68 6.45 0.55
N LEU A 29 -7.18 6.62 1.78
CA LEU A 29 -7.18 7.90 2.48
C LEU A 29 -6.34 8.95 1.73
N MET A 30 -5.15 8.59 1.24
CA MET A 30 -4.33 9.48 0.41
C MET A 30 -5.04 9.90 -0.88
N VAL A 31 -5.72 8.99 -1.57
CA VAL A 31 -6.43 9.35 -2.81
C VAL A 31 -7.61 10.28 -2.51
N VAL A 32 -8.32 10.07 -1.40
CA VAL A 32 -9.36 11.00 -0.92
C VAL A 32 -8.74 12.38 -0.65
N MET A 33 -7.63 12.46 0.07
CA MET A 33 -6.96 13.75 0.31
C MET A 33 -6.54 14.46 -0.99
N LEU A 34 -6.05 13.72 -1.98
CA LEU A 34 -5.55 14.29 -3.24
C LEU A 34 -6.67 14.75 -4.19
N LYS A 35 -7.84 14.09 -4.15
CA LYS A 35 -8.96 14.39 -5.06
C LYS A 35 -10.12 15.15 -4.43
N VAL A 36 -10.26 15.17 -3.11
CA VAL A 36 -11.30 15.99 -2.47
C VAL A 36 -10.90 17.46 -2.59
N PRO A 37 -11.81 18.34 -3.05
CA PRO A 37 -11.57 19.77 -3.02
C PRO A 37 -11.62 20.25 -1.57
N TRP A 38 -10.49 20.69 -1.03
CA TRP A 38 -10.39 21.20 0.34
C TRP A 38 -10.73 22.67 0.47
N TYR A 39 -10.66 23.44 -0.62
CA TYR A 39 -10.93 24.88 -0.63
C TYR A 39 -12.36 25.16 -1.11
N SER A 40 -13.14 25.84 -0.25
CA SER A 40 -14.47 26.33 -0.61
C SER A 40 -14.34 27.51 -1.58
N GLY A 41 -14.70 27.31 -2.86
CA GLY A 41 -14.81 28.38 -3.85
C GLY A 41 -14.06 28.14 -5.17
N THR A 42 -13.26 27.07 -5.29
CA THR A 42 -12.63 26.68 -6.55
C THR A 42 -12.68 25.16 -6.71
N ASP A 43 -13.05 24.65 -7.90
CA ASP A 43 -12.99 23.22 -8.25
C ASP A 43 -11.53 22.72 -8.42
N VAL A 44 -10.61 23.27 -7.63
CA VAL A 44 -9.18 23.02 -7.72
C VAL A 44 -8.82 21.95 -6.69
N THR A 45 -8.77 20.71 -7.15
CA THR A 45 -8.20 19.58 -6.41
C THR A 45 -6.67 19.54 -6.62
N VAL A 46 -5.91 18.92 -5.71
CA VAL A 46 -4.43 18.80 -5.86
C VAL A 46 -4.04 18.23 -7.22
N PHE A 47 -4.82 17.27 -7.73
CA PHE A 47 -4.73 16.78 -9.11
C PHE A 47 -6.03 17.02 -9.89
N THR A 48 -6.22 18.24 -10.41
CA THR A 48 -7.40 18.64 -11.21
C THR A 48 -7.65 17.75 -12.43
N HIS A 49 -6.63 17.52 -13.25
CA HIS A 49 -6.80 16.86 -14.56
C HIS A 49 -6.55 15.34 -14.55
N SER A 50 -6.06 14.77 -13.45
CA SER A 50 -5.71 13.36 -13.40
C SER A 50 -6.91 12.48 -13.01
N ASN A 51 -6.99 11.28 -13.58
CA ASN A 51 -8.07 10.34 -13.30
C ASN A 51 -7.84 9.66 -11.93
N TRP A 52 -8.88 9.61 -11.10
CA TRP A 52 -8.82 9.07 -9.74
C TRP A 52 -8.37 7.60 -9.71
N LEU A 53 -8.83 6.79 -10.66
CA LEU A 53 -8.46 5.39 -10.80
C LEU A 53 -6.97 5.19 -11.11
N LEU A 54 -6.37 6.05 -11.96
CA LEU A 54 -4.94 5.94 -12.28
C LEU A 54 -4.08 6.21 -11.05
N ILE A 55 -4.42 7.24 -10.27
CA ILE A 55 -3.71 7.57 -9.03
C ILE A 55 -3.83 6.39 -8.06
N PHE A 56 -5.03 5.83 -7.88
CA PHE A 56 -5.24 4.69 -6.99
C PHE A 56 -4.40 3.46 -7.39
N ILE A 57 -4.43 3.07 -8.67
CA ILE A 57 -3.66 1.93 -9.18
C ILE A 57 -2.15 2.17 -9.03
N PHE A 58 -1.69 3.38 -9.33
CA PHE A 58 -0.27 3.75 -9.18
C PHE A 58 0.19 3.62 -7.72
N LEU A 59 -0.56 4.16 -6.77
CA LEU A 59 -0.23 4.05 -5.34
C LEU A 59 -0.35 2.60 -4.83
N MET A 60 -1.27 1.80 -5.37
CA MET A 60 -1.40 0.37 -5.03
C MET A 60 -0.17 -0.42 -5.50
N LEU A 61 0.30 -0.20 -6.73
CA LEU A 61 1.54 -0.80 -7.26
C LEU A 61 2.75 -0.38 -6.43
N TYR A 62 2.82 0.90 -6.04
CA TYR A 62 3.86 1.39 -5.16
C TYR A 62 3.85 0.69 -3.79
N ALA A 63 2.67 0.48 -3.20
CA ALA A 63 2.53 -0.23 -1.94
C ALA A 63 3.03 -1.69 -2.05
N VAL A 64 2.70 -2.39 -3.15
CA VAL A 64 3.22 -3.75 -3.40
C VAL A 64 4.75 -3.75 -3.50
N ALA A 65 5.34 -2.81 -4.24
CA ALA A 65 6.79 -2.69 -4.37
C ALA A 65 7.46 -2.38 -3.02
N MET A 66 6.88 -1.49 -2.21
CA MET A 66 7.36 -1.17 -0.87
C MET A 66 7.37 -2.40 0.05
N ILE A 67 6.29 -3.19 0.07
CA ILE A 67 6.23 -4.41 0.89
C ILE A 67 7.31 -5.41 0.47
N CYS A 68 7.51 -5.63 -0.84
CA CYS A 68 8.56 -6.50 -1.36
C CYS A 68 9.96 -6.00 -0.97
N PHE A 69 10.18 -4.69 -1.03
CA PHE A 69 11.45 -4.08 -0.64
C PHE A 69 11.70 -4.22 0.87
N CYS A 70 10.68 -4.00 1.70
CA CYS A 70 10.77 -4.24 3.14
C CYS A 70 11.09 -5.70 3.45
N PHE A 71 10.44 -6.67 2.78
CA PHE A 71 10.77 -8.09 2.96
C PHE A 71 12.21 -8.41 2.56
N MET A 72 12.68 -7.85 1.44
CA MET A 72 14.07 -7.99 1.02
C MET A 72 15.02 -7.46 2.11
N ILE A 73 14.78 -6.27 2.65
CA ILE A 73 15.60 -5.70 3.73
C ILE A 73 15.57 -6.59 4.97
N THR A 74 14.39 -7.05 5.39
CA THR A 74 14.27 -7.92 6.59
C THR A 74 15.03 -9.23 6.43
N SER A 75 15.26 -9.71 5.20
CA SER A 75 16.07 -10.91 4.97
C SER A 75 17.57 -10.71 5.21
N PHE A 76 18.06 -9.47 5.11
CA PHE A 76 19.47 -9.15 5.37
C PHE A 76 19.80 -9.05 6.86
N PHE A 77 18.81 -8.78 7.71
CA PHE A 77 19.00 -8.61 9.14
C PHE A 77 18.45 -9.82 9.90
N SER A 78 19.33 -10.54 10.59
CA SER A 78 19.01 -11.76 11.37
C SER A 78 19.00 -11.50 12.89
N LYS A 79 18.83 -10.23 13.28
CA LYS A 79 18.81 -9.78 14.68
C LYS A 79 17.63 -8.85 14.90
#